data_AF-A0A941L5C8-F1
#
_entry.id   AF-A0A941L5C8-F1
#
_cell.length_a   1.000
_cell.length_b   1.000
_cell.length_c   1.000
_cell.angle_alpha   90.00
_cell.angle_beta   90.00
_cell.angle_gamma   90.00
#
_symmetry.space_group_name_H-M   'P 1'
#
loop_
_entity.id
_entity.type
_entity.pdbx_description
1 polymer ?
#
loop_
_entity_poly.entity_id
_entity_poly.type
_entity_poly.pdbx_seq_one_letter_code
_entity_poly.pdbx_strand_id
1 'polypeptide(L)'
;MNTVDIIIAIPVLYFGYKGAVNGFVKEILNIVGITLAIFLTFNYMDAFGNIIAPFFEDTPEYIPFASGVILFLGTLIIIAVIAYLTKKFLEAVKLGAVNRIVGALFGALKASMIVSAALLLISGFNVPAEETREDSLLYDYIIQVGPAAYETIAFIYPGAEGFTETIQENINKYNPAENLPILKDN
;
A
#
# COMPACT_ATOMS: atom_id res chain seq x y z
N MET A 1 25.45 10.19 -8.75
CA MET A 1 24.66 9.89 -7.55
C MET A 1 24.35 11.20 -6.85
N ASN A 2 23.13 11.67 -6.98
CA ASN A 2 22.70 12.98 -6.49
C ASN A 2 21.73 12.84 -5.30
N THR A 3 21.16 13.96 -4.83
CA THR A 3 20.26 13.97 -3.67
C THR A 3 19.01 13.11 -3.88
N VAL A 4 18.51 13.02 -5.12
CA VAL A 4 17.31 12.22 -5.46
C VAL A 4 17.60 10.73 -5.29
N ASP A 5 18.78 10.28 -5.70
CA ASP A 5 19.19 8.88 -5.50
C ASP A 5 19.20 8.49 -4.02
N ILE A 6 19.66 9.39 -3.14
CA ILE A 6 19.69 9.14 -1.69
C ILE A 6 18.27 9.10 -1.11
N ILE A 7 17.41 10.04 -1.53
CA ILE A 7 16.00 10.10 -1.10
C ILE A 7 15.24 8.84 -1.54
N ILE A 8 15.55 8.29 -2.71
CA ILE A 8 14.97 7.03 -3.20
C ILE A 8 15.57 5.82 -2.48
N ALA A 9 16.90 5.76 -2.35
CA ALA A 9 17.60 4.59 -1.84
C ALA A 9 17.30 4.34 -0.36
N ILE A 10 17.19 5.38 0.47
CA ILE A 10 16.97 5.22 1.92
C ILE A 10 15.68 4.43 2.22
N PRO A 11 14.49 4.82 1.72
CA PRO A 11 13.27 4.04 1.92
C PRO A 11 13.38 2.63 1.35
N VAL A 12 13.88 2.48 0.11
CA VAL A 12 13.96 1.18 -0.57
C VAL A 12 14.85 0.20 0.20
N LEU A 13 16.04 0.65 0.63
CA LEU A 13 16.95 -0.17 1.42
C LEU A 13 16.39 -0.45 2.82
N TYR A 14 15.80 0.55 3.48
CA TYR A 14 15.21 0.36 4.81
C TYR A 14 14.08 -0.66 4.80
N PHE A 15 13.14 -0.54 3.86
CA PHE A 15 12.02 -1.47 3.74
C PHE A 15 12.45 -2.82 3.16
N GLY A 16 13.47 -2.87 2.30
CA GLY A 16 14.11 -4.11 1.88
C GLY A 16 14.73 -4.85 3.07
N TYR A 17 15.48 -4.16 3.93
CA TYR A 17 16.01 -4.73 5.17
C TYR A 17 14.88 -5.20 6.11
N LYS A 18 13.84 -4.37 6.31
CA LYS A 18 12.69 -4.72 7.14
C LYS A 18 11.96 -5.95 6.60
N GLY A 19 11.81 -6.05 5.27
CA GLY A 19 11.26 -7.20 4.58
C GLY A 19 12.11 -8.46 4.77
N ALA A 20 13.44 -8.32 4.76
CA ALA A 20 14.35 -9.42 5.07
C ALA A 20 14.19 -9.91 6.52
N VAL A 21 14.04 -9.00 7.48
CA VAL A 21 13.85 -9.34 8.91
C VAL A 21 12.49 -10.00 9.16
N ASN A 22 11.45 -9.47 8.53
CA ASN A 22 10.08 -9.99 8.64
C ASN A 22 9.93 -11.33 7.91
N GLY A 23 10.54 -11.47 6.74
CA GLY A 23 10.30 -12.57 5.80
C GLY A 23 9.03 -12.33 4.95
N PHE A 24 9.02 -12.90 3.75
CA PHE A 24 7.96 -12.74 2.76
C PHE A 24 6.57 -13.12 3.29
N VAL A 25 6.47 -14.29 3.94
CA VAL A 25 5.18 -14.78 4.42
C VAL A 25 4.55 -13.86 5.45
N LYS A 26 5.37 -13.27 6.35
CA LYS A 26 4.87 -12.30 7.33
C LYS A 26 4.41 -11.01 6.65
N GLU A 27 5.14 -10.53 5.64
CA GLU A 27 4.74 -9.34 4.88
C GLU A 27 3.38 -9.54 4.17
N ILE A 28 3.16 -10.69 3.53
CA ILE A 28 1.86 -11.02 2.93
C ILE A 28 0.77 -11.13 3.99
N LEU A 29 1.02 -11.86 5.07
CA LEU A 29 0.02 -12.05 6.14
C LEU A 29 -0.35 -10.74 6.82
N ASN A 30 0.54 -9.75 6.88
CA ASN A 30 0.18 -8.42 7.37
C ASN A 30 -0.82 -7.72 6.43
N ILE A 31 -0.60 -7.79 5.11
CA ILE A 31 -1.50 -7.17 4.12
C ILE A 31 -2.85 -7.88 4.13
N VAL A 32 -2.83 -9.21 3.97
CA VAL A 32 -4.04 -10.04 4.02
C VAL A 32 -4.74 -9.87 5.36
N GLY A 33 -3.98 -9.75 6.45
CA GLY A 33 -4.53 -9.63 7.79
C GLY A 33 -5.27 -8.35 8.06
N ILE A 34 -4.76 -7.22 7.58
CA ILE A 34 -5.49 -5.95 7.65
C ILE A 34 -6.76 -6.02 6.80
N THR A 35 -6.67 -6.52 5.55
CA THR A 35 -7.84 -6.66 4.67
C THR A 35 -8.91 -7.56 5.28
N LEU A 36 -8.52 -8.71 5.83
CA LEU A 36 -9.43 -9.62 6.51
C LEU A 36 -9.98 -9.03 7.81
N ALA A 37 -9.18 -8.33 8.60
CA ALA A 37 -9.65 -7.68 9.83
C ALA A 37 -10.72 -6.63 9.51
N ILE A 38 -10.52 -5.80 8.49
CA ILE A 38 -11.53 -4.86 7.99
C ILE A 38 -12.78 -5.63 7.57
N PHE A 39 -12.64 -6.60 6.67
CA PHE A 39 -13.77 -7.36 6.14
C PHE A 39 -14.60 -8.04 7.24
N LEU A 40 -13.95 -8.77 8.15
CA LEU A 40 -14.64 -9.48 9.22
C LEU A 40 -15.29 -8.52 10.21
N THR A 41 -14.63 -7.40 10.53
CA THR A 41 -15.20 -6.40 11.43
C THR A 41 -16.51 -5.88 10.88
N PHE A 42 -16.52 -5.39 9.63
CA PHE A 42 -17.74 -4.83 9.04
C PHE A 42 -18.84 -5.87 8.80
N ASN A 43 -18.49 -7.12 8.48
CA ASN A 43 -19.51 -8.16 8.25
C ASN A 43 -20.10 -8.74 9.54
N TYR A 44 -19.34 -8.77 10.64
CA TYR A 44 -19.73 -9.49 11.86
C TYR A 44 -19.91 -8.61 13.10
N MET A 45 -19.66 -7.30 13.04
CA MET A 45 -19.77 -6.42 14.21
C MET A 45 -21.17 -6.38 14.83
N ASP A 46 -22.24 -6.46 14.03
CA ASP A 46 -23.61 -6.44 14.56
C ASP A 46 -23.93 -7.76 15.27
N ALA A 47 -23.60 -8.89 14.64
CA ALA A 47 -23.77 -10.21 15.23
C ALA A 47 -22.98 -10.37 16.53
N PHE A 48 -21.73 -9.87 16.55
CA PHE A 48 -20.91 -9.86 17.75
C PHE A 48 -21.40 -8.86 18.80
N GLY A 49 -21.96 -7.72 18.36
CA GLY A 49 -22.62 -6.73 19.22
C GLY A 49 -23.72 -7.33 20.07
N ASN A 50 -24.56 -8.19 19.48
CA ASN A 50 -25.60 -8.89 20.21
C ASN A 50 -25.05 -9.86 21.27
N ILE A 51 -23.86 -10.44 21.04
CA ILE A 51 -23.20 -11.34 22.00
C ILE A 51 -22.69 -10.55 23.20
N ILE A 52 -22.15 -9.35 22.97
CA ILE A 52 -21.56 -8.52 24.03
C ILE A 52 -22.56 -7.55 24.68
N ALA A 53 -23.74 -7.37 24.12
CA ALA A 53 -24.77 -6.47 24.61
C ALA A 53 -25.09 -6.62 26.12
N PRO A 54 -25.14 -7.83 26.70
CA PRO A 54 -25.36 -7.99 28.15
C PRO A 54 -24.27 -7.38 29.04
N PHE A 55 -23.08 -7.08 28.50
CA PHE A 55 -22.01 -6.41 29.25
C PHE A 55 -22.10 -4.87 29.19
N PHE A 56 -23.01 -4.32 28.40
CA PHE A 56 -23.14 -2.88 28.12
C PHE A 56 -24.59 -2.39 28.31
N GLU A 57 -25.36 -3.03 29.18
CA GLU A 57 -26.80 -2.73 29.39
C GLU A 57 -27.05 -1.25 29.71
N ASP A 58 -26.19 -0.63 30.52
CA ASP A 58 -26.31 0.79 30.91
C ASP A 58 -25.81 1.78 29.84
N THR A 59 -25.10 1.30 28.81
CA THR A 59 -24.47 2.15 27.79
C THR A 59 -24.47 1.50 26.40
N PRO A 60 -25.66 1.22 25.81
CA PRO A 60 -25.80 0.49 24.55
C PRO A 60 -25.16 1.20 23.35
N GLU A 61 -24.99 2.52 23.40
CA GLU A 61 -24.35 3.32 22.36
C GLU A 61 -22.87 2.94 22.10
N TYR A 62 -22.18 2.34 23.08
CA TYR A 62 -20.79 1.89 22.90
C TYR A 62 -20.66 0.51 22.26
N ILE A 63 -21.76 -0.27 22.15
CA ILE A 63 -21.71 -1.65 21.65
C ILE A 63 -21.11 -1.73 20.24
N PRO A 64 -21.51 -0.92 19.24
CA PRO A 64 -20.93 -1.01 17.90
C PRO A 64 -19.42 -0.71 17.90
N PHE A 65 -19.00 0.27 18.71
CA PHE A 65 -17.59 0.65 18.82
C PHE A 65 -16.77 -0.47 19.48
N ALA A 66 -17.24 -1.03 20.60
CA ALA A 66 -16.60 -2.13 21.29
C ALA A 66 -16.49 -3.37 20.40
N SER A 67 -17.57 -3.76 19.71
CA SER A 67 -17.57 -4.86 18.75
C SER A 67 -16.55 -4.65 17.64
N GLY A 68 -16.52 -3.45 17.07
CA GLY A 68 -15.61 -3.08 16.01
C GLY A 68 -14.14 -3.26 16.44
N VAL A 69 -13.78 -2.68 17.58
CA VAL A 69 -12.41 -2.75 18.12
C VAL A 69 -12.02 -4.18 18.46
N ILE A 70 -12.89 -4.94 19.13
CA ILE A 70 -12.59 -6.31 19.55
C ILE A 70 -12.40 -7.22 18.34
N LEU A 71 -13.30 -7.17 17.35
CA LEU A 71 -13.17 -7.99 16.14
C LEU A 71 -11.95 -7.61 15.31
N PHE A 72 -11.69 -6.31 15.15
CA PHE A 72 -10.56 -5.83 14.37
C PHE A 72 -9.24 -6.26 15.01
N LEU A 73 -9.01 -5.91 16.28
CA LEU A 73 -7.79 -6.25 16.99
C LEU A 73 -7.66 -7.76 17.21
N GLY A 74 -8.76 -8.46 17.52
CA GLY A 74 -8.78 -9.91 17.69
C GLY A 74 -8.34 -10.62 16.40
N THR A 75 -8.86 -10.21 15.24
CA THR A 75 -8.46 -10.76 13.95
C THR A 75 -6.98 -10.48 13.66
N LEU A 76 -6.50 -9.25 13.89
CA LEU A 76 -5.08 -8.92 13.72
C LEU A 76 -4.16 -9.76 14.62
N ILE A 77 -4.55 -9.98 15.88
CA ILE A 77 -3.79 -10.82 16.82
C ILE A 77 -3.72 -12.26 16.32
N ILE A 78 -4.86 -12.84 15.90
CA ILE A 78 -4.91 -14.21 15.37
C ILE A 78 -3.97 -14.34 14.17
N ILE A 79 -4.01 -13.40 13.23
CA ILE A 79 -3.18 -13.43 12.03
C ILE A 79 -1.71 -13.21 12.35
N ALA A 80 -1.39 -12.35 13.32
CA ALA A 80 -0.02 -12.18 13.82
C ALA A 80 0.53 -13.48 14.44
N VAL A 81 -0.29 -14.23 15.19
CA VAL A 81 0.07 -15.54 15.73
C VAL A 81 0.33 -16.53 14.60
N ILE A 82 -0.56 -16.61 13.60
CA ILE A 82 -0.37 -17.46 12.42
C ILE A 82 0.94 -17.12 11.71
N ALA A 83 1.23 -15.84 11.49
CA ALA A 83 2.47 -15.40 10.84
C ALA A 83 3.71 -15.81 11.64
N TYR A 84 3.66 -15.71 12.96
CA TYR A 84 4.75 -16.14 13.85
C TYR A 84 4.98 -17.66 13.78
N LEU A 85 3.91 -18.46 13.84
CA LEU A 85 4.00 -19.92 13.77
C LEU A 85 4.53 -20.38 12.40
N THR A 86 4.05 -19.77 11.31
CA THR A 86 4.52 -20.08 9.96
C THR A 86 5.99 -19.73 9.78
N LYS A 87 6.46 -18.60 10.35
CA LYS A 87 7.88 -18.26 10.33
C LYS A 87 8.73 -19.34 11.00
N LYS A 88 8.33 -19.81 12.18
CA LYS A 88 9.02 -20.91 12.88
C LYS A 88 9.03 -22.20 12.06
N PHE A 89 7.92 -22.52 11.41
CA PHE A 89 7.83 -23.69 10.54
C PHE A 89 8.81 -23.59 9.36
N LEU A 90 8.87 -22.44 8.69
CA LEU A 90 9.81 -22.19 7.59
C LEU A 90 11.27 -22.28 8.03
N GLU A 91 11.58 -21.84 9.24
CA GLU A 91 12.90 -22.01 9.84
C GLU A 91 13.22 -23.49 10.09
N ALA A 92 12.25 -24.27 10.59
CA ALA A 92 12.41 -25.71 10.83
C ALA A 92 12.67 -26.51 9.54
N VAL A 93 12.02 -26.15 8.42
CA VAL A 93 12.24 -26.81 7.11
C VAL A 93 13.40 -26.19 6.30
N LYS A 94 14.24 -25.36 6.92
CA LYS A 94 15.40 -24.67 6.31
C LYS A 94 15.05 -23.72 5.14
N LEU A 95 13.79 -23.31 5.01
CA LEU A 95 13.34 -22.31 4.04
C LEU A 95 13.42 -20.86 4.57
N GLY A 96 13.91 -20.68 5.80
CA GLY A 96 14.08 -19.37 6.41
C GLY A 96 14.90 -18.40 5.55
N ALA A 97 16.01 -18.85 4.95
CA ALA A 97 16.86 -18.00 4.11
C ALA A 97 16.13 -17.52 2.84
N VAL A 98 15.45 -18.42 2.13
CA VAL A 98 14.66 -18.08 0.94
C VAL A 98 13.53 -17.10 1.31
N ASN A 99 12.80 -17.39 2.39
CA ASN A 99 11.73 -16.50 2.88
C ASN A 99 12.24 -15.09 3.22
N ARG A 100 13.46 -14.97 3.75
CA ARG A 100 14.10 -13.67 4.02
C ARG A 100 14.51 -12.94 2.73
N ILE A 101 15.11 -13.63 1.76
CA ILE A 101 15.53 -13.01 0.49
C ILE A 101 14.31 -12.50 -0.28
N VAL A 102 13.28 -13.34 -0.44
CA VAL A 102 12.03 -12.94 -1.09
C VAL A 102 11.35 -11.82 -0.30
N GLY A 103 11.42 -11.87 1.04
CA GLY A 103 10.92 -10.80 1.90
C GLY A 103 11.64 -9.47 1.65
N ALA A 104 12.95 -9.49 1.41
CA ALA A 104 13.72 -8.31 1.08
C ALA A 104 13.30 -7.70 -0.26
N LEU A 105 13.14 -8.54 -1.29
CA LEU A 105 12.65 -8.11 -2.60
C LEU A 105 11.24 -7.52 -2.52
N PHE A 106 10.35 -8.18 -1.78
CA PHE A 106 8.99 -7.69 -1.59
C PHE A 106 8.95 -6.35 -0.82
N GLY A 107 9.77 -6.22 0.23
CA GLY A 107 9.90 -4.99 1.00
C GLY A 107 10.44 -3.83 0.16
N ALA A 108 11.45 -4.09 -0.66
CA ALA A 108 12.01 -3.12 -1.59
C ALA A 108 10.99 -2.72 -2.65
N LEU A 109 10.32 -3.68 -3.31
CA LEU A 109 9.28 -3.42 -4.31
C LEU A 109 8.15 -2.53 -3.74
N LYS A 110 7.65 -2.88 -2.55
CA LYS A 110 6.61 -2.10 -1.86
C LYS A 110 7.06 -0.65 -1.61
N ALA A 111 8.30 -0.44 -1.16
CA ALA A 111 8.82 0.91 -0.98
C ALA A 111 9.01 1.64 -2.29
N SER A 112 9.51 0.96 -3.34
CA SER A 112 9.63 1.53 -4.68
C SER A 112 8.27 1.98 -5.24
N MET A 113 7.19 1.24 -4.99
CA MET A 113 5.83 1.66 -5.37
C MET A 113 5.41 2.95 -4.66
N ILE A 114 5.65 3.05 -3.35
CA ILE A 114 5.32 4.25 -2.56
C ILE A 114 6.14 5.45 -3.03
N VAL A 115 7.45 5.26 -3.24
CA VAL A 115 8.35 6.30 -3.72
C VAL A 115 7.96 6.72 -5.15
N SER A 116 7.64 5.79 -6.03
CA SER A 116 7.15 6.06 -7.39
C SER A 116 5.89 6.92 -7.37
N ALA A 117 4.90 6.54 -6.57
CA ALA A 117 3.67 7.32 -6.43
C ALA A 117 3.96 8.73 -5.90
N ALA A 118 4.82 8.87 -4.90
CA ALA A 118 5.24 10.18 -4.40
C ALA A 118 5.94 11.02 -5.48
N LEU A 119 6.88 10.43 -6.23
CA LEU A 119 7.59 11.09 -7.33
C LEU A 119 6.64 11.56 -8.44
N LEU A 120 5.68 10.73 -8.84
CA LEU A 120 4.68 11.10 -9.85
C LEU A 120 3.79 12.28 -9.41
N LEU A 121 3.41 12.32 -8.14
CA LEU A 121 2.59 13.42 -7.61
C LEU A 121 3.35 14.75 -7.63
N ILE A 122 4.64 14.73 -7.31
CA ILE A 122 5.47 15.94 -7.27
C ILE A 122 6.06 16.29 -8.64
N SER A 123 6.15 15.35 -9.57
CA SER A 123 6.82 15.56 -10.85
C SER A 123 6.13 16.62 -11.71
N GLY A 124 4.81 16.76 -11.57
CA GLY A 124 4.01 17.80 -12.23
C GLY A 124 4.39 19.23 -11.83
N PHE A 125 5.08 19.42 -10.71
CA PHE A 125 5.58 20.73 -10.27
C PHE A 125 7.05 20.97 -10.65
N ASN A 126 7.62 20.15 -11.54
CA ASN A 126 9.04 20.14 -11.87
C ASN A 126 9.94 19.92 -10.64
N VAL A 127 9.47 19.10 -9.68
CA VAL A 127 10.23 18.69 -8.49
C VAL A 127 10.45 17.18 -8.55
N PRO A 128 11.69 16.66 -8.40
CA PRO A 128 12.97 17.38 -8.50
C PRO A 128 13.12 18.08 -9.86
N ALA A 129 14.00 19.08 -9.98
CA ALA A 129 14.23 19.78 -11.24
C ALA A 129 14.76 18.82 -12.32
N GLU A 130 14.48 19.11 -13.60
CA GLU A 130 14.85 18.28 -14.75
C GLU A 130 16.34 17.87 -14.77
N GLU A 131 17.26 18.82 -14.60
CA GLU A 131 18.71 18.55 -14.49
C GLU A 131 19.03 17.55 -13.36
N THR A 132 18.33 17.64 -12.22
CA THR A 132 18.50 16.70 -11.10
C THR A 132 17.90 15.33 -11.39
N ARG A 133 16.91 15.23 -12.28
CA ARG A 133 16.34 13.94 -12.71
C ARG A 133 17.30 13.24 -13.68
N GLU A 134 17.82 13.97 -14.67
CA GLU A 134 18.76 13.44 -15.66
C GLU A 134 20.07 12.94 -15.02
N ASP A 135 20.55 13.63 -13.99
CA ASP A 135 21.75 13.22 -13.24
C ASP A 135 21.49 12.06 -12.24
N SER A 136 20.24 11.61 -12.07
CA SER A 136 19.86 10.56 -11.12
C SER A 136 19.96 9.17 -11.76
N LEU A 137 20.59 8.25 -11.05
CA LEU A 137 20.70 6.85 -11.49
C LEU A 137 19.43 6.04 -11.24
N LEU A 138 18.64 6.41 -10.22
CA LEU A 138 17.49 5.63 -9.77
C LEU A 138 16.15 6.18 -10.22
N TYR A 139 16.08 7.46 -10.58
CA TYR A 139 14.82 8.16 -10.86
C TYR A 139 14.00 7.46 -11.96
N ASP A 140 14.59 7.23 -13.13
CA ASP A 140 13.89 6.66 -14.29
C ASP A 140 13.36 5.25 -14.06
N TYR A 141 14.07 4.46 -13.25
CA TYR A 141 13.64 3.11 -12.90
C TYR A 141 12.49 3.14 -11.90
N ILE A 142 12.57 4.00 -10.88
CA ILE A 142 11.60 4.02 -9.79
C ILE A 142 10.32 4.73 -10.20
N ILE A 143 10.39 5.81 -10.98
CA ILE A 143 9.18 6.53 -11.40
C ILE A 143 8.23 5.66 -12.23
N GLN A 144 8.75 4.65 -12.93
CA GLN A 144 7.95 3.71 -13.74
C GLN A 144 7.32 2.56 -12.94
N VAL A 145 7.71 2.35 -11.68
CA VAL A 145 7.19 1.23 -10.87
C VAL A 145 5.68 1.36 -10.61
N GLY A 146 5.20 2.57 -10.29
CA GLY A 146 3.78 2.86 -10.06
C GLY A 146 2.93 2.64 -11.31
N PRO A 147 3.27 3.25 -12.46
CA PRO A 147 2.57 3.03 -13.73
C PRO A 147 2.58 1.56 -14.14
N ALA A 148 3.72 0.88 -14.06
CA ALA A 148 3.80 -0.55 -14.39
C ALA A 148 2.90 -1.42 -13.50
N ALA A 149 2.83 -1.09 -12.20
CA ALA A 149 1.91 -1.77 -11.29
C ALA A 149 0.44 -1.52 -11.66
N TYR A 150 0.10 -0.28 -12.03
CA TYR A 150 -1.25 0.06 -12.50
C TYR A 150 -1.61 -0.72 -13.77
N GLU A 151 -0.73 -0.72 -14.78
CA GLU A 151 -0.93 -1.47 -16.03
C GLU A 151 -1.14 -2.97 -15.79
N THR A 152 -0.41 -3.53 -14.82
CA THR A 152 -0.57 -4.94 -14.44
C THR A 152 -1.98 -5.22 -13.90
N ILE A 153 -2.53 -4.29 -13.10
CA ILE A 153 -3.91 -4.42 -12.59
C ILE A 153 -4.92 -4.17 -13.70
N ALA A 154 -4.71 -3.16 -14.53
CA ALA A 154 -5.60 -2.83 -15.65
C ALA A 154 -5.73 -3.99 -16.64
N PHE A 155 -4.62 -4.70 -16.91
CA PHE A 155 -4.63 -5.91 -17.73
C PHE A 155 -5.51 -7.04 -17.17
N ILE A 156 -5.64 -7.14 -15.85
CA ILE A 156 -6.40 -8.21 -15.17
C ILE A 156 -7.86 -7.79 -14.93
N TYR A 157 -8.11 -6.49 -14.71
CA TYR A 157 -9.43 -5.97 -14.38
C TYR A 157 -10.23 -5.56 -15.63
N PRO A 158 -11.33 -6.25 -15.96
CA PRO A 158 -12.14 -5.92 -17.13
C PRO A 158 -12.69 -4.49 -17.03
N GLY A 159 -12.42 -3.66 -18.04
CA GLY A 159 -12.90 -2.27 -18.12
C GLY A 159 -12.00 -1.23 -17.47
N ALA A 160 -10.79 -1.59 -17.02
CA ALA A 160 -9.77 -0.60 -16.68
C ALA A 160 -8.99 -0.16 -17.93
N GLU A 161 -8.90 1.15 -18.14
CA GLU A 161 -8.01 1.76 -19.14
C GLU A 161 -6.56 1.79 -18.63
N GLY A 162 -5.61 1.99 -19.53
CA GLY A 162 -4.18 2.10 -19.18
C GLY A 162 -3.89 3.35 -18.33
N PHE A 163 -2.74 3.36 -17.65
CA PHE A 163 -2.37 4.43 -16.73
C PHE A 163 -2.32 5.79 -17.44
N THR A 164 -1.62 5.84 -18.58
CA THR A 164 -1.44 7.10 -19.34
C THR A 164 -2.76 7.64 -19.87
N GLU A 165 -3.62 6.76 -20.39
CA GLU A 165 -4.95 7.12 -20.90
C GLU A 165 -5.82 7.69 -19.77
N THR A 166 -5.86 6.98 -18.64
CA THR A 166 -6.58 7.42 -17.43
C THR A 166 -6.13 8.79 -16.95
N ILE A 167 -4.81 9.05 -16.92
CA ILE A 167 -4.29 10.35 -16.49
C ILE A 167 -4.60 11.44 -17.52
N GLN A 168 -4.43 11.18 -18.81
CA GLN A 168 -4.68 12.15 -19.87
C GLN A 168 -6.17 12.54 -19.94
N GLU A 169 -7.09 11.56 -19.84
CA GLU A 169 -8.52 11.82 -19.81
C GLU A 169 -8.89 12.69 -18.60
N ASN A 170 -8.41 12.35 -17.40
CA ASN A 170 -8.69 13.11 -16.19
C ASN A 170 -8.14 14.54 -16.23
N ILE A 171 -6.92 14.74 -16.74
CA ILE A 171 -6.35 16.09 -16.86
C ILE A 171 -7.18 16.93 -17.84
N ASN A 172 -7.56 16.36 -18.99
CA ASN A 172 -8.37 17.09 -19.97
C ASN A 172 -9.76 17.42 -19.40
N LYS A 173 -10.42 16.45 -18.77
CA LYS A 173 -11.77 16.60 -18.21
C LYS A 173 -11.86 17.60 -17.07
N TYR A 174 -10.82 17.67 -16.24
CA TYR A 174 -10.78 18.57 -15.07
C TYR A 174 -9.79 19.72 -15.24
N ASN A 175 -9.43 20.08 -16.48
CA ASN A 175 -8.49 21.16 -16.74
C ASN A 175 -9.06 22.49 -16.23
N PRO A 176 -8.50 23.08 -15.15
CA PRO A 176 -9.04 24.32 -14.59
C PRO A 176 -8.89 25.50 -15.56
N ALA A 177 -7.98 25.42 -16.53
CA ALA A 177 -7.81 26.45 -17.55
C ALA A 177 -9.09 26.62 -18.40
N GLU A 178 -9.80 25.54 -18.72
CA GLU A 178 -11.05 25.61 -19.50
C GLU A 178 -12.18 26.36 -18.76
N ASN A 179 -12.09 26.47 -17.43
CA ASN A 179 -13.05 27.22 -16.63
C ASN A 179 -12.71 28.71 -16.50
N LEU A 180 -11.56 29.16 -17.02
CA LEU A 180 -11.16 30.56 -16.97
C LEU A 180 -12.12 31.43 -17.80
N PRO A 181 -12.74 32.48 -17.23
CA PRO A 181 -13.68 33.34 -17.95
C PRO A 181 -13.09 33.99 -19.22
N ILE A 182 -11.77 34.17 -19.25
CA ILE A 182 -11.03 34.75 -20.39
C ILE A 182 -10.77 33.76 -21.54
N LEU A 183 -10.91 32.45 -21.29
CA LEU A 183 -10.78 31.39 -22.31
C LEU A 183 -12.15 30.86 -22.75
N LYS A 184 -13.22 31.26 -22.06
CA LYS A 184 -14.60 31.14 -22.54
C LYS A 184 -14.85 32.26 -23.54
N ASP A 185 -14.43 32.08 -24.78
CA ASP A 185 -14.72 33.05 -25.84
C ASP A 185 -16.24 33.18 -26.10
N ASN A 186 -16.62 34.37 -26.58
CA ASN A 186 -17.95 34.79 -27.03
C ASN A 186 -18.70 33.76 -27.90
#